data_AF-A0A516SH82-F1
#
_entry.id   AF-A0A516SH82-F1
#
_cell.length_a   1.000
_cell.length_b   1.000
_cell.length_c   1.000
_cell.angle_alpha   90.00
_cell.angle_beta   90.00
_cell.angle_gamma   90.00
#
_symmetry.space_group_name_H-M   'P 1'
#
loop_
_entity.id
_entity.type
_entity.pdbx_description
1 polymer ?
#
loop_
_entity_poly.entity_id
_entity_poly.type
_entity_poly.pdbx_seq_one_letter_code
_entity_poly.pdbx_strand_id
1 'polypeptide(L)'
;MPIFDREKWSRFGSGFSGYDCAIGFDRRYAFLMYEITDSPHRDPMPEMRVVVARMERPMENRFYRIQLPHFDFARIAYGESPSTEFTAVDLGGIPMAITRLIAKKRRSTPWRLRVVN
;
A
#
# COMPACT_ATOMS: atom_id res chain seq x y z
N MET A 1 2.40 6.02 22.13
CA MET A 1 3.44 5.97 21.07
C MET A 1 2.82 6.52 19.79
N PRO A 2 3.35 7.59 19.19
CA PRO A 2 2.75 8.21 18.02
C PRO A 2 2.63 7.23 16.85
N ILE A 3 1.53 7.34 16.12
CA ILE A 3 1.19 6.53 14.93
C ILE A 3 2.25 6.73 13.83
N PHE A 4 2.77 7.96 13.74
CA PHE A 4 3.78 8.41 12.80
C PHE A 4 5.04 8.82 13.56
N ASP A 5 6.02 7.92 13.60
CA ASP A 5 7.39 8.31 13.90
C ASP A 5 7.96 9.00 12.65
N ARG A 6 8.44 10.23 12.81
CA ARG A 6 8.92 11.07 11.72
C ARG A 6 10.05 10.40 10.94
N GLU A 7 10.97 9.74 11.65
CA GLU A 7 12.12 9.08 11.03
C GLU A 7 11.66 7.91 10.15
N LYS A 8 10.79 7.06 10.70
CA LYS A 8 10.26 5.90 9.97
C LYS A 8 9.35 6.33 8.82
N TRP A 9 8.51 7.35 9.00
CA TRP A 9 7.69 7.88 7.91
C TRP A 9 8.54 8.47 6.78
N SER A 10 9.61 9.19 7.10
CA SER A 10 10.56 9.70 6.11
C SER A 10 11.12 8.57 5.24
N ARG A 11 11.42 7.40 5.82
CA ARG A 11 11.90 6.24 5.06
C ARG A 11 10.89 5.70 4.03
N PHE A 12 9.58 5.81 4.29
CA PHE A 12 8.54 5.31 3.39
C PHE A 12 8.02 6.38 2.43
N GLY A 13 7.91 7.62 2.87
CA GLY A 13 7.31 8.72 2.12
C GLY A 13 8.26 9.74 1.51
N SER A 14 9.56 9.72 1.85
CA SER A 14 10.51 10.67 1.23
C SER A 14 10.58 10.46 -0.28
N GLY A 15 10.53 11.59 -1.01
CA GLY A 15 10.48 11.65 -2.47
C GLY A 15 9.10 11.35 -3.07
N PHE A 16 8.06 11.16 -2.26
CA PHE A 16 6.71 10.80 -2.72
C PHE A 16 5.63 11.66 -2.05
N SER A 17 4.57 11.99 -2.80
CA SER A 17 3.37 12.65 -2.29
C SER A 17 2.21 11.66 -2.23
N GLY A 18 1.34 11.81 -1.23
CA GLY A 18 0.12 11.01 -1.13
C GLY A 18 -0.88 11.40 -2.22
N TYR A 19 -1.45 10.40 -2.90
CA TYR A 19 -2.44 10.60 -3.97
C TYR A 19 -3.81 10.05 -3.58
N ASP A 20 -3.86 8.85 -3.02
CA ASP A 20 -5.09 8.20 -2.58
C ASP A 20 -4.85 7.37 -1.31
N CYS A 21 -5.92 7.07 -0.58
CA CYS A 21 -5.85 6.22 0.61
C CYS A 21 -7.08 5.32 0.73
N ALA A 22 -6.84 4.08 1.15
CA ALA A 22 -7.89 3.15 1.55
C ALA A 22 -7.76 2.86 3.04
N ILE A 23 -8.87 2.98 3.77
CA ILE A 23 -8.94 2.71 5.20
C ILE A 23 -9.64 1.36 5.38
N GLY A 24 -8.94 0.40 5.98
CA GLY A 24 -9.51 -0.87 6.38
C GLY A 24 -10.02 -0.84 7.81
N PHE A 25 -10.87 -1.80 8.16
CA PHE A 25 -11.24 -2.04 9.55
C PHE A 25 -10.00 -2.49 10.36
N ASP A 26 -10.05 -2.33 11.68
CA ASP A 26 -9.00 -2.80 12.60
C ASP A 26 -7.65 -2.05 12.53
N ARG A 27 -7.71 -0.72 12.32
CA ARG A 27 -6.55 0.20 12.30
C ARG A 27 -5.54 -0.13 11.19
N ARG A 28 -6.04 -0.43 9.99
CA ARG A 28 -5.20 -0.68 8.81
C ARG A 28 -5.42 0.39 7.77
N TYR A 29 -4.34 0.79 7.12
CA TYR A 29 -4.35 1.88 6.15
C TYR A 29 -3.53 1.46 4.94
N ALA A 30 -3.96 1.85 3.76
CA ALA A 30 -3.17 1.75 2.55
C ALA A 30 -3.09 3.13 1.91
N PHE A 31 -1.89 3.50 1.48
CA PHE A 31 -1.60 4.77 0.85
C PHE A 31 -1.04 4.50 -0.53
N LEU A 32 -1.61 5.15 -1.53
CA LEU A 32 -1.05 5.24 -2.86
C LEU A 32 -0.29 6.57 -2.94
N MET A 33 0.98 6.50 -3.31
CA MET A 33 1.88 7.64 -3.38
C MET A 33 2.52 7.73 -4.76
N TYR A 34 2.72 8.96 -5.24
CA TYR A 34 3.42 9.24 -6.49
C TYR A 34 4.73 9.94 -6.20
N GLU A 35 5.75 9.66 -6.99
CA GLU A 35 7.03 10.32 -6.92
C GLU A 35 6.89 11.83 -7.15
N ILE A 36 7.57 12.61 -6.31
CA ILE A 36 7.73 14.05 -6.49
C ILE A 36 8.90 14.24 -7.44
N THR A 37 8.62 14.72 -8.64
CA THR A 37 9.64 15.05 -9.64
C THR A 37 9.48 16.50 -10.08
N ASP A 38 10.62 17.19 -10.18
CA ASP A 38 10.70 18.54 -10.72
C ASP A 38 10.86 18.54 -12.25
N SER A 39 10.88 17.34 -12.88
CA SER A 39 11.06 17.23 -14.32
C SER A 39 9.88 17.85 -15.05
N PRO A 40 10.10 18.88 -15.88
CA PRO A 40 9.04 19.48 -16.69
C PRO A 40 8.53 18.51 -17.77
N HIS A 41 9.33 17.49 -18.08
CA HIS A 41 8.99 16.39 -18.98
C HIS A 41 8.75 15.14 -18.13
N ARG A 42 7.57 14.52 -18.24
CA ARG A 42 7.24 13.28 -17.51
C ARG A 42 7.93 12.05 -18.11
N ASP A 43 9.19 12.18 -18.49
CA ASP A 43 10.02 11.11 -19.04
C ASP A 43 11.32 10.97 -18.21
N PRO A 44 11.47 9.87 -17.42
CA PRO A 44 10.49 8.81 -17.24
C PRO A 44 9.26 9.30 -16.47
N MET A 45 8.14 8.59 -16.64
CA MET A 45 6.93 8.89 -15.89
C MET A 45 7.16 8.74 -14.38
N PRO A 46 6.48 9.50 -13.51
CA PRO A 46 6.66 9.38 -12.06
C PRO A 46 6.42 7.95 -11.57
N GLU A 47 7.26 7.47 -10.65
CA GLU A 47 7.03 6.18 -10.02
C GLU A 47 5.82 6.20 -9.08
N MET A 48 5.26 5.01 -8.83
CA MET A 48 4.22 4.82 -7.84
C MET A 48 4.64 3.88 -6.72
N ARG A 49 4.13 4.18 -5.52
CA ARG A 49 4.40 3.45 -4.30
C ARG A 49 3.12 3.19 -3.53
N VAL A 50 2.88 1.92 -3.22
CA VAL A 50 1.79 1.49 -2.34
C VAL A 50 2.39 1.17 -0.98
N VAL A 51 1.92 1.88 0.05
CA VAL A 51 2.32 1.67 1.45
C VAL A 51 1.14 1.16 2.25
N VAL A 52 1.24 -0.04 2.79
CA VAL A 52 0.25 -0.61 3.70
C VAL A 52 0.75 -0.52 5.13
N ALA A 53 -0.02 0.11 6.01
CA ALA A 53 0.25 0.27 7.43
C ALA A 53 -0.66 -0.62 8.29
N ARG A 54 -0.04 -1.31 9.25
CA ARG A 54 -0.67 -2.26 10.17
C ARG A 54 -0.44 -1.82 11.61
N MET A 55 -1.35 -1.00 12.13
CA MET A 55 -1.12 -0.33 13.42
C MET A 55 -1.04 -1.29 14.61
N GLU A 56 -1.54 -2.51 14.48
CA GLU A 56 -1.43 -3.56 15.49
C GLU A 56 -0.03 -4.18 15.59
N ARG A 57 0.83 -3.97 14.57
CA ARG A 57 2.19 -4.49 14.56
C ARG A 57 3.17 -3.55 15.28
N PRO A 58 4.26 -4.11 15.86
CA PRO A 58 5.41 -3.32 16.25
C PRO A 58 5.89 -2.46 15.09
N MET A 59 6.43 -1.30 15.41
CA MET A 59 6.73 -0.26 14.44
C MET A 59 7.70 -0.72 13.34
N GLU A 60 8.60 -1.64 13.68
CA GLU A 60 9.61 -2.25 12.78
C GLU A 60 8.96 -3.07 11.66
N ASN A 61 7.77 -3.61 11.92
CA ASN A 61 7.02 -4.48 11.02
C ASN A 61 5.64 -3.89 10.65
N ARG A 62 5.46 -2.58 10.89
CA ARG A 62 4.18 -1.89 10.72
C ARG A 62 3.88 -1.56 9.27
N PHE A 63 4.91 -1.26 8.50
CA PHE A 63 4.77 -0.77 7.13
C PHE A 63 5.26 -1.83 6.15
N TYR A 64 4.44 -2.06 5.12
CA TYR A 64 4.79 -2.87 3.97
C TYR A 64 4.73 -1.99 2.73
N ARG A 65 5.74 -2.07 1.87
CA ARG A 65 5.88 -1.20 0.69
C ARG A 65 5.99 -2.06 -0.56
N ILE A 66 5.22 -1.71 -1.57
CA ILE A 66 5.38 -2.21 -2.94
C ILE A 66 5.65 -0.99 -3.83
N GLN A 67 6.65 -1.12 -4.70
CA GLN A 67 6.99 -0.13 -5.71
C GLN A 67 6.59 -0.68 -7.07
N LEU A 68 5.91 0.14 -7.86
CA LEU A 68 5.31 -0.27 -9.11
C LEU A 68 5.82 0.61 -10.25
N PRO A 69 6.02 0.04 -11.45
CA PRO A 69 6.36 0.84 -12.62
C PRO A 69 5.21 1.79 -12.99
N HIS A 70 5.46 2.65 -13.98
CA HIS A 70 4.61 3.77 -14.39
C HIS A 70 3.15 3.39 -14.70
N PHE A 71 2.17 4.03 -14.05
CA PHE A 71 0.76 3.97 -14.47
C PHE A 71 0.05 5.31 -14.32
N ASP A 72 -0.81 5.62 -15.31
CA ASP A 72 -1.52 6.90 -15.41
C ASP A 72 -2.71 7.03 -14.45
N PHE A 73 -3.38 5.92 -14.11
CA PHE A 73 -4.63 5.93 -13.35
C PHE A 73 -4.64 4.79 -12.34
N ALA A 74 -4.02 5.01 -11.19
CA ALA A 74 -4.07 4.06 -10.10
C ALA A 74 -5.20 4.37 -9.11
N ARG A 75 -6.00 3.37 -8.76
CA ARG A 75 -7.04 3.45 -7.73
C ARG A 75 -6.77 2.41 -6.67
N ILE A 76 -6.95 2.78 -5.40
CA ILE A 76 -6.80 1.84 -4.29
C ILE A 76 -8.14 1.58 -3.62
N ALA A 77 -8.42 0.31 -3.37
CA ALA A 77 -9.62 -0.13 -2.66
C ALA A 77 -9.25 -1.15 -1.60
N TYR A 78 -10.03 -1.18 -0.52
CA TYR A 78 -9.93 -2.18 0.53
C TYR A 78 -11.20 -3.02 0.55
N GLY A 79 -11.04 -4.33 0.72
CA GLY A 79 -12.14 -5.27 0.89
C GLY A 79 -11.82 -6.32 1.95
N GLU A 80 -12.86 -6.77 2.63
CA GLU A 80 -12.80 -7.82 3.65
C GLU A 80 -13.88 -8.86 3.38
N SER A 81 -13.52 -10.12 3.62
CA SER A 81 -14.42 -11.25 3.74
C SER A 81 -14.10 -12.03 5.02
N PRO A 82 -14.99 -12.91 5.52
CA PRO A 82 -14.81 -13.62 6.79
C PRO A 82 -13.50 -14.42 6.92
N SER A 83 -12.84 -14.72 5.81
CA SER A 83 -11.59 -15.49 5.77
C SER A 83 -10.43 -14.75 5.10
N THR A 84 -10.67 -13.56 4.53
CA THR A 84 -9.70 -12.90 3.66
C THR A 84 -9.80 -11.38 3.76
N GLU A 85 -8.66 -10.72 3.88
CA GLU A 85 -8.57 -9.28 3.63
C GLU A 85 -7.78 -9.04 2.37
N PHE A 86 -8.17 -8.04 1.59
CA PHE A 86 -7.43 -7.63 0.42
C PHE A 86 -7.39 -6.12 0.23
N THR A 87 -6.25 -5.64 -0.25
CA THR A 87 -6.11 -4.31 -0.83
C THR A 87 -5.97 -4.51 -2.32
N ALA A 88 -6.94 -4.00 -3.07
CA ALA A 88 -6.89 -4.00 -4.52
C ALA A 88 -6.30 -2.67 -5.00
N VAL A 89 -5.40 -2.75 -5.96
CA VAL A 89 -4.87 -1.60 -6.66
C VAL A 89 -5.15 -1.83 -8.13
N ASP A 90 -6.04 -1.05 -8.71
CA ASP A 90 -6.21 -0.99 -10.16
C ASP A 90 -5.14 -0.06 -10.71
N LEU A 91 -4.34 -0.55 -11.66
CA LEU A 91 -3.23 0.16 -12.28
C LEU A 91 -3.55 0.44 -13.76
N GLY A 92 -4.65 1.14 -14.03
CA GLY A 92 -5.09 1.41 -15.40
C GLY A 92 -5.46 0.14 -16.18
N GLY A 93 -6.21 -0.78 -15.55
CA GLY A 93 -6.69 -2.02 -16.17
C GLY A 93 -5.92 -3.28 -15.79
N ILE A 94 -4.88 -3.16 -14.96
CA ILE A 94 -4.20 -4.31 -14.34
C ILE A 94 -4.56 -4.34 -12.85
N PRO A 95 -5.54 -5.17 -12.43
CA PRO A 95 -5.90 -5.26 -11.03
C PRO A 95 -4.88 -6.12 -10.28
N MET A 96 -4.21 -5.52 -9.30
CA MET A 96 -3.42 -6.24 -8.32
C MET A 96 -4.18 -6.39 -7.02
N ALA A 97 -4.16 -7.58 -6.44
CA ALA A 97 -4.67 -7.82 -5.09
C ALA A 97 -3.52 -8.21 -4.16
N ILE A 98 -3.34 -7.43 -3.11
CA ILE A 98 -2.52 -7.80 -1.96
C ILE A 98 -3.48 -8.52 -1.03
N THR A 99 -3.34 -9.83 -0.86
CA THR A 99 -4.30 -10.66 -0.11
C THR A 99 -3.68 -11.31 1.12
N ARG A 100 -4.43 -11.30 2.23
CA ARG A 100 -4.10 -12.02 3.47
C ARG A 100 -5.23 -12.96 3.84
N LEU A 101 -4.87 -14.22 4.01
CA LEU A 101 -5.78 -15.21 4.60
C LEU A 101 -5.88 -14.99 6.12
N ILE A 102 -7.07 -14.65 6.58
CA ILE A 102 -7.44 -14.58 7.99
C ILE A 102 -7.68 -16.02 8.48
N ALA A 103 -6.61 -16.71 8.85
CA ALA A 103 -6.76 -17.98 9.56
C ALA A 103 -7.31 -17.67 10.96
N LYS A 104 -8.53 -18.15 11.28
CA LYS A 104 -9.25 -17.96 12.56
C LYS A 104 -8.43 -18.18 13.86
N LYS A 105 -7.20 -18.71 13.80
CA LYS A 105 -6.33 -18.96 14.96
C LYS A 105 -4.81 -18.75 14.77
N ARG A 106 -4.31 -18.24 13.64
CA ARG A 106 -2.84 -18.05 13.45
C ARG A 106 -2.47 -16.61 13.11
N ARG A 107 -1.80 -15.96 14.07
CA ARG A 107 -1.34 -14.55 14.02
C ARG A 107 -0.30 -14.23 12.93
N SER A 108 0.09 -15.15 12.06
CA SER A 108 1.25 -14.97 11.17
C SER A 108 1.13 -15.52 9.75
N THR A 109 -0.06 -15.50 9.12
CA THR A 109 -0.11 -15.81 7.68
C THR A 109 0.56 -14.70 6.87
N PRO A 110 1.57 -14.99 6.03
CA PRO A 110 2.21 -14.01 5.16
C PRO A 110 1.25 -13.56 4.06
N TRP A 111 1.36 -12.29 3.64
CA TRP A 111 0.64 -11.77 2.48
C TRP A 111 1.19 -12.43 1.21
N ARG A 112 0.31 -12.73 0.26
CA ARG A 112 0.70 -13.15 -1.09
C ARG A 112 0.25 -12.07 -2.06
N LEU A 113 1.19 -11.54 -2.84
CA LEU A 113 0.85 -10.71 -4.00
C LEU A 113 0.27 -11.63 -5.08
N ARG A 114 -0.90 -11.29 -5.61
CA ARG A 114 -1.44 -11.95 -6.80
C ARG A 114 -1.86 -10.89 -7.81
N VAL A 115 -1.38 -11.04 -9.04
CA VAL A 115 -1.98 -10.39 -10.20
C VAL A 115 -3.28 -11.13 -10.48
N VAL A 116 -4.38 -10.39 -10.62
CA VAL A 116 -5.69 -10.96 -10.95
C VAL A 116 -5.91 -10.66 -12.43
N ASN A 117 -6.16 -11.69 -13.25
CA ASN A 117 -6.52 -11.54 -14.66
C ASN A 117 -8.05 -11.60 -14.81
#